data_AF-A0A0R0K823-F1
#
_entry.id   AF-A0A0R0K823-F1
#
_cell.length_a   1.000
_cell.length_b   1.000
_cell.length_c   1.000
_cell.angle_alpha   90.00
_cell.angle_beta   90.00
_cell.angle_gamma   90.00
#
_symmetry.space_group_name_H-M   'P 1'
#
loop_
_entity.id
_entity.type
_entity.pdbx_description
1 polymer ?
#
loop_
_entity_poly.entity_id
_entity_poly.type
_entity_poly.pdbx_seq_one_letter_code
_entity_poly.pdbx_strand_id
1 'polypeptide(L)'
;MQEEGLDIQTAKNADHYGALIHHLAVVRNKRCLMAYMYNRAEIIRNLLWKIGHVLPQEIKVKLCNTEEEHFKNHSKALKNYMLKVEVDLTVDMVPPKDPYIKVRVIDDIGEGILLSDDKSANFALHSMHLLKRTDAEQFIAQGKMEELTG
;
A
#
# COMPACT_ATOMS: atom_id res chain seq x y z
N MET A 1 -23.46 -32.06 -55.52
CA MET A 1 -22.59 -31.28 -54.60
C MET A 1 -22.42 -29.92 -55.22
N GLN A 2 -23.19 -28.94 -54.76
CA GLN A 2 -23.07 -27.55 -55.20
C GLN A 2 -21.87 -26.95 -54.48
N GLU A 3 -20.84 -26.56 -55.22
CA GLU A 3 -19.80 -25.67 -54.69
C GLU A 3 -20.45 -24.30 -54.49
N GLU A 4 -20.70 -23.94 -53.23
CA GLU A 4 -20.99 -22.56 -52.85
C GLU A 4 -19.74 -21.73 -53.18
N GLY A 5 -19.80 -20.99 -54.29
CA GLY A 5 -18.76 -20.02 -54.65
C GLY A 5 -18.61 -19.00 -53.53
N LEU A 6 -17.45 -19.02 -52.86
CA LEU A 6 -17.11 -18.09 -51.80
C LEU A 6 -17.02 -16.67 -52.41
N ASP A 7 -18.01 -15.82 -52.12
CA ASP A 7 -18.01 -14.44 -52.59
C ASP A 7 -16.82 -13.66 -51.98
N ILE A 8 -15.87 -13.27 -52.82
CA ILE A 8 -14.61 -12.63 -52.46
C ILE A 8 -14.85 -11.29 -51.74
N GLN A 9 -15.96 -10.60 -52.02
CA GLN A 9 -16.37 -9.38 -51.32
C GLN A 9 -16.82 -9.71 -49.88
N THR A 10 -17.62 -10.75 -49.71
CA THR A 10 -18.07 -11.25 -48.39
C THR A 10 -16.90 -11.77 -47.55
N ALA A 11 -15.92 -12.45 -48.15
CA ALA A 11 -14.71 -12.92 -47.46
C ALA A 11 -13.82 -11.76 -46.97
N LYS A 12 -13.59 -10.72 -47.80
CA LYS A 12 -12.86 -9.50 -47.38
C LYS A 12 -13.57 -8.77 -46.24
N ASN A 13 -14.89 -8.76 -46.24
CA ASN A 13 -15.68 -8.20 -45.15
C ASN A 13 -15.54 -9.04 -43.88
N ALA A 14 -15.62 -10.37 -43.98
CA ALA A 14 -15.45 -11.28 -42.84
C ALA A 14 -14.07 -11.17 -42.19
N ASP A 15 -12.99 -11.10 -42.99
CA ASP A 15 -11.63 -10.90 -42.50
C ASP A 15 -11.46 -9.54 -41.81
N HIS A 16 -12.06 -8.48 -42.38
CA HIS A 16 -12.06 -7.14 -41.78
C HIS A 16 -12.77 -7.12 -40.41
N TYR A 17 -13.97 -7.71 -40.32
CA TYR A 17 -14.70 -7.80 -39.06
C TYR A 17 -13.99 -8.71 -38.05
N GLY A 18 -13.37 -9.80 -38.49
CA GLY A 18 -12.55 -10.68 -37.66
C GLY A 18 -11.35 -9.93 -37.05
N ALA A 19 -10.61 -9.19 -37.87
CA ALA A 19 -9.50 -8.36 -37.41
C ALA A 19 -9.97 -7.24 -36.46
N LEU A 20 -11.11 -6.61 -36.74
CA LEU A 20 -11.68 -5.57 -35.89
C LEU A 20 -12.09 -6.13 -34.51
N ILE A 21 -12.78 -7.27 -34.47
CA ILE A 21 -13.18 -7.93 -33.22
C ILE A 21 -11.94 -8.32 -32.41
N HIS A 22 -10.93 -8.92 -33.06
CA HIS A 22 -9.68 -9.27 -32.40
C HIS A 22 -8.97 -8.03 -31.83
N HIS A 23 -8.86 -6.96 -32.62
CA HIS A 23 -8.29 -5.69 -32.16
C HIS A 23 -9.05 -5.12 -30.96
N LEU A 24 -10.38 -5.06 -31.02
CA LEU A 24 -11.22 -4.57 -29.91
C LEU A 24 -11.09 -5.45 -28.66
N ALA A 25 -11.01 -6.77 -28.82
CA ALA A 25 -10.80 -7.71 -27.72
C ALA A 25 -9.44 -7.48 -27.04
N VAL A 26 -8.36 -7.31 -27.81
CA VAL A 26 -7.03 -6.98 -27.27
C VAL A 26 -7.04 -5.64 -26.55
N VAL A 27 -7.69 -4.61 -27.12
CA VAL A 27 -7.82 -3.29 -26.49
C VAL A 27 -8.61 -3.39 -25.17
N ARG A 28 -9.68 -4.18 -25.13
CA ARG A 28 -10.44 -4.44 -23.90
C ARG A 28 -9.58 -5.13 -22.84
N ASN A 29 -8.88 -6.19 -23.22
CA ASN A 29 -8.00 -6.93 -22.30
C ASN A 29 -6.89 -6.03 -21.75
N LYS A 30 -6.25 -5.23 -22.61
CA LYS A 30 -5.25 -4.25 -22.21
C LYS A 30 -5.81 -3.26 -21.19
N ARG A 31 -7.01 -2.71 -21.42
CA ARG A 31 -7.66 -1.78 -20.49
C ARG A 31 -7.96 -2.42 -19.14
N CYS A 32 -8.52 -3.63 -19.13
CA CYS A 32 -8.82 -4.35 -17.89
C CYS A 32 -7.54 -4.64 -17.07
N LEU A 33 -6.47 -5.10 -17.73
CA LEU A 33 -5.20 -5.38 -17.08
C LEU A 33 -4.54 -4.10 -16.55
N MET A 34 -4.53 -3.02 -17.34
CA MET A 34 -4.01 -1.72 -16.87
C MET A 34 -4.81 -1.19 -15.67
N ALA A 35 -6.14 -1.31 -15.70
CA ALA A 35 -6.98 -0.88 -14.58
C ALA A 35 -6.68 -1.68 -13.30
N TYR A 36 -6.52 -3.00 -13.41
CA TYR A 36 -6.11 -3.84 -12.28
C TYR A 36 -4.73 -3.46 -11.75
N MET A 37 -3.73 -3.36 -12.63
CA MET A 37 -2.36 -3.01 -12.23
C MET A 37 -2.30 -1.63 -11.59
N TYR A 38 -3.01 -0.64 -12.16
CA TYR A 38 -3.07 0.71 -11.62
C TYR A 38 -3.71 0.72 -10.22
N ASN A 39 -4.88 0.09 -10.07
CA ASN A 39 -5.54 0.01 -8.76
C ASN A 39 -4.67 -0.69 -7.72
N ARG A 40 -3.97 -1.76 -8.11
CA ARG A 40 -3.04 -2.46 -7.23
C ARG A 40 -1.85 -1.60 -6.83
N ALA A 41 -1.27 -0.84 -7.75
CA ALA A 41 -0.19 0.11 -7.47
C ALA A 41 -0.65 1.24 -6.53
N GLU A 42 -1.87 1.77 -6.71
CA GLU A 42 -2.46 2.77 -5.80
C GLU A 42 -2.66 2.22 -4.40
N ILE A 43 -3.13 0.98 -4.25
CA ILE A 43 -3.22 0.32 -2.93
C ILE A 43 -1.83 0.24 -2.29
N ILE A 44 -0.80 -0.19 -3.04
CA ILE A 44 0.57 -0.29 -2.52
C ILE A 44 1.13 1.08 -2.10
N ARG A 45 0.88 2.14 -2.88
CA ARG A 45 1.23 3.51 -2.50
C ARG A 45 0.54 3.95 -1.21
N ASN A 46 -0.75 3.61 -1.07
CA ASN A 46 -1.55 3.93 0.12
C ASN A 46 -1.12 3.17 1.37
N LEU A 47 -0.52 1.97 1.24
CA LEU A 47 0.02 1.24 2.40
C LEU A 47 1.07 2.05 3.14
N LEU A 48 1.89 2.79 2.40
CA LEU A 48 2.95 3.60 2.99
C LEU A 48 2.40 4.70 3.91
N TRP A 49 1.26 5.30 3.54
CA TRP A 49 0.61 6.34 4.35
C TRP A 49 -0.16 5.79 5.56
N LYS A 50 -0.50 4.49 5.56
CA LYS A 50 -1.28 3.86 6.64
C LYS A 50 -0.40 3.16 7.67
N ILE A 51 0.64 2.46 7.22
CA ILE A 51 1.48 1.59 8.05
C ILE A 51 2.88 2.18 8.23
N GLY A 52 3.30 3.05 7.29
CA GLY A 52 4.63 3.64 7.26
C GLY A 52 5.59 2.90 6.32
N HIS A 53 6.89 3.09 6.56
CA HIS A 53 7.95 2.57 5.69
C HIS A 53 8.23 1.06 5.86
N VAL A 54 7.80 0.46 6.98
CA VAL A 54 8.05 -0.94 7.29
C VAL A 54 6.78 -1.74 7.03
N LEU A 55 6.85 -2.68 6.10
CA LEU A 55 5.71 -3.54 5.77
C LEU A 55 5.71 -4.79 6.68
N PRO A 56 4.55 -5.12 7.30
CA PRO A 56 4.33 -6.38 7.99
C PRO A 56 4.56 -7.59 7.07
N GLN A 57 4.97 -8.71 7.66
CA GLN A 57 5.33 -9.92 6.91
C GLN A 57 4.13 -10.48 6.15
N GLU A 58 2.92 -10.37 6.71
CA GLU A 58 1.65 -10.85 6.13
C GLU A 58 1.34 -10.16 4.80
N ILE A 59 1.72 -8.88 4.69
CA ILE A 59 1.55 -8.09 3.47
C ILE A 59 2.69 -8.41 2.50
N LYS A 60 3.93 -8.48 3.00
CA LYS A 60 5.12 -8.74 2.17
C LYS A 60 5.00 -10.04 1.38
N VAL A 61 4.43 -11.10 1.97
CA VAL A 61 4.19 -12.39 1.29
C VAL A 61 3.21 -12.27 0.10
N LYS A 62 2.34 -11.24 0.09
CA LYS A 62 1.35 -11.00 -0.97
C LYS A 62 1.86 -10.10 -2.10
N LEU A 63 3.08 -9.55 -1.99
CA LEU A 63 3.69 -8.70 -3.00
C LEU A 63 4.59 -9.50 -3.94
N CYS A 64 4.61 -9.12 -5.20
CA CYS A 64 5.62 -9.60 -6.15
C CYS A 64 6.93 -8.79 -6.01
N ASN A 65 8.05 -9.35 -6.46
CA ASN A 65 9.37 -8.68 -6.40
C ASN A 65 9.36 -7.30 -7.07
N THR A 66 8.68 -7.16 -8.21
CA THR A 66 8.55 -5.88 -8.92
C THR A 66 7.73 -4.85 -8.14
N GLU A 67 6.75 -5.30 -7.37
CA GLU A 67 5.93 -4.45 -6.51
C GLU A 67 6.68 -4.02 -5.26
N GLU A 68 7.54 -4.90 -4.73
CA GLU A 68 8.43 -4.55 -3.63
C GLU A 68 9.44 -3.49 -4.07
N GLU A 69 10.00 -3.61 -5.27
CA GLU A 69 10.86 -2.59 -5.86
C GLU A 69 10.11 -1.27 -6.07
N HIS A 70 8.88 -1.33 -6.59
CA HIS A 70 8.02 -0.14 -6.73
C HIS A 70 7.79 0.56 -5.39
N PHE A 71 7.48 -0.21 -4.34
CA PHE A 71 7.30 0.31 -2.98
C PHE A 71 8.58 0.96 -2.46
N LYS A 72 9.74 0.32 -2.63
CA LYS A 72 11.05 0.87 -2.24
C LYS A 72 11.37 2.18 -2.95
N ASN A 73 11.12 2.24 -4.26
CA ASN A 73 11.34 3.44 -5.06
C ASN A 73 10.42 4.59 -4.64
N HIS A 74 9.15 4.29 -4.38
CA HIS A 74 8.18 5.27 -3.87
C HIS A 74 8.58 5.78 -2.48
N SER A 75 8.96 4.87 -1.58
CA SER A 75 9.45 5.18 -0.23
C SER A 75 10.68 6.09 -0.27
N LYS A 76 11.63 5.82 -1.17
CA LYS A 76 12.81 6.67 -1.40
C LYS A 76 12.43 8.05 -1.92
N ALA A 77 11.54 8.13 -2.91
CA ALA A 77 11.07 9.39 -3.47
C ALA A 77 10.38 10.26 -2.42
N LEU A 78 9.55 9.65 -1.57
CA LEU A 78 8.88 10.36 -0.48
C LEU A 78 9.88 10.85 0.58
N LYS A 79 10.85 10.02 0.98
CA LYS A 79 11.91 10.45 1.93
C LYS A 79 12.69 11.65 1.40
N ASN A 80 13.03 11.65 0.11
CA ASN A 80 13.70 12.80 -0.51
C ASN A 80 12.84 14.07 -0.45
N TYR A 81 11.53 13.94 -0.61
CA TYR A 81 10.60 15.05 -0.50
C TYR A 81 10.48 15.55 0.94
N MET A 82 10.36 14.65 1.93
CA MET A 82 10.35 14.99 3.36
C MET A 82 11.62 15.74 3.77
N LEU A 83 12.79 15.29 3.30
CA LEU A 83 14.06 15.97 3.55
C LEU A 83 14.08 17.39 2.99
N LYS A 84 13.44 17.63 1.84
CA LYS A 84 13.37 18.95 1.23
C LYS A 84 12.42 19.91 1.95
N VAL A 85 11.33 19.37 2.51
CA VAL A 85 10.32 20.15 3.23
C VAL A 85 10.64 20.27 4.72
N GLU A 86 11.59 19.47 5.23
CA GLU A 86 11.98 19.39 6.65
C GLU A 86 10.81 19.01 7.57
N VAL A 87 9.82 18.28 7.03
CA VAL A 87 8.62 17.83 7.75
C VAL A 87 8.36 16.36 7.45
N ASP A 88 8.05 15.59 8.49
CA ASP A 88 7.53 14.23 8.33
C ASP A 88 6.04 14.30 7.95
N LEU A 89 5.72 13.79 6.77
CA LEU A 89 4.36 13.79 6.22
C LEU A 89 3.58 12.52 6.57
N THR A 90 4.23 11.53 7.18
CA THR A 90 3.60 10.24 7.50
C THR A 90 2.93 10.22 8.87
N VAL A 91 3.10 11.28 9.66
CA VAL A 91 2.58 11.44 11.02
C VAL A 91 1.42 12.44 11.06
N ASP A 92 0.73 12.53 12.20
CA ASP A 92 -0.25 13.59 12.51
C ASP A 92 -1.49 13.69 11.58
N MET A 93 -1.98 12.56 11.06
CA MET A 93 -3.19 12.54 10.22
C MET A 93 -4.48 12.97 10.95
N VAL A 94 -4.48 12.89 12.28
CA VAL A 94 -5.61 13.26 13.15
C VAL A 94 -5.10 14.30 14.14
N PRO A 95 -5.79 15.44 14.32
CA PRO A 95 -5.34 16.45 15.26
C PRO A 95 -5.24 15.86 16.68
N PRO A 96 -4.13 16.09 17.39
CA PRO A 96 -3.94 15.55 18.73
C PRO A 96 -4.91 16.22 19.71
N LYS A 97 -5.62 15.40 20.49
CA LYS A 97 -6.48 15.89 21.58
C LYS A 97 -5.65 16.17 22.83
N ASP A 98 -4.91 15.14 23.26
CA ASP A 98 -4.06 15.18 24.45
C ASP A 98 -2.62 14.77 24.09
N PRO A 99 -1.60 15.38 24.74
CA PRO A 99 -0.20 15.09 24.47
C PRO A 99 0.24 13.70 24.98
N TYR A 100 -0.45 13.17 25.98
CA TYR A 100 -0.20 11.84 26.54
C TYR A 100 -1.42 10.95 26.35
N ILE A 101 -1.18 9.72 25.92
CA ILE A 101 -2.23 8.72 25.72
C ILE A 101 -1.90 7.44 26.50
N LYS A 102 -2.94 6.78 26.99
CA LYS A 102 -2.83 5.48 27.66
C LYS A 102 -2.96 4.40 26.61
N VAL A 103 -1.91 3.61 26.45
CA VAL A 103 -1.84 2.53 25.44
C VAL A 103 -1.69 1.18 26.08
N ARG A 104 -2.26 0.16 25.45
CA ARG A 104 -2.05 -1.26 25.73
C ARG A 104 -1.24 -1.87 24.61
N VAL A 105 -0.24 -2.66 24.97
CA VAL A 105 0.60 -3.41 24.03
C VAL A 105 -0.13 -4.71 23.65
N ILE A 106 -0.38 -4.93 22.36
CA ILE A 106 -1.05 -6.13 21.85
C ILE A 106 0.00 -7.17 21.45
N ASP A 107 0.98 -6.75 20.64
CA ASP A 107 2.02 -7.61 20.10
C ASP A 107 3.39 -7.24 20.68
N ASP A 108 4.30 -8.22 20.70
CA ASP A 108 5.67 -7.98 21.12
C ASP A 108 6.38 -7.03 20.14
N ILE A 109 6.78 -5.88 20.65
CA ILE A 109 7.36 -4.79 19.84
C ILE A 109 8.89 -4.94 19.74
N GLY A 110 9.47 -5.98 20.35
CA GLY A 110 10.91 -6.18 20.44
C GLY A 110 11.54 -5.30 21.51
N GLU A 111 12.82 -5.56 21.80
CA GLU A 111 13.57 -4.84 22.84
C GLU A 111 14.19 -3.54 22.31
N GLY A 112 14.18 -2.49 23.13
CA GLY A 112 14.96 -1.27 22.86
C GLY A 112 14.30 -0.25 21.93
N ILE A 113 13.00 0.00 22.08
CA ILE A 113 12.33 1.08 21.34
C ILE A 113 12.84 2.43 21.85
N LEU A 114 13.38 3.23 20.94
CA LEU A 114 13.78 4.60 21.20
C LEU A 114 12.53 5.46 21.28
N LEU A 115 12.25 6.00 22.46
CA LEU A 115 11.28 7.08 22.61
C LEU A 115 11.92 8.41 22.23
N SER A 116 11.09 9.40 21.92
CA SER A 116 11.49 10.79 21.70
C SER A 116 12.37 11.38 22.80
N ASP A 117 12.33 10.83 24.02
CA ASP A 117 13.16 11.23 25.17
C ASP A 117 14.51 10.51 25.26
N ASP A 118 14.93 9.82 24.19
CA ASP A 118 16.20 9.06 24.10
C ASP A 118 16.32 7.94 25.16
N LYS A 119 15.17 7.56 25.73
CA LYS A 119 15.03 6.43 26.67
C LYS A 119 14.63 5.20 25.87
N SER A 120 15.30 4.09 26.13
CA SER A 120 14.82 2.78 25.71
C SER A 120 13.77 2.27 26.70
N ALA A 121 12.61 1.87 26.19
CA ALA A 121 11.62 1.15 26.97
C ALA A 121 11.43 -0.25 26.41
N ASN A 122 11.28 -1.22 27.31
CA ASN A 122 10.84 -2.56 26.98
C ASN A 122 9.36 -2.67 27.33
N PHE A 123 8.56 -3.05 26.35
CA PHE A 123 7.13 -3.23 26.49
C PHE A 123 6.81 -4.71 26.61
N ALA A 124 6.14 -5.10 27.69
CA ALA A 124 5.67 -6.47 27.85
C ALA A 124 4.32 -6.66 27.14
N LEU A 125 4.04 -7.88 26.70
CA LEU A 125 2.75 -8.22 26.11
C LEU A 125 1.60 -7.88 27.09
N HIS A 126 0.56 -7.20 26.62
CA HIS A 126 -0.60 -6.74 27.41
C HIS A 126 -0.31 -5.72 28.53
N SER A 127 0.90 -5.16 28.62
CA SER A 127 1.17 -4.09 29.58
C SER A 127 0.52 -2.77 29.17
N MET A 128 0.18 -1.94 30.16
CA MET A 128 -0.39 -0.61 29.95
C MET A 128 0.63 0.46 30.29
N HIS A 129 0.79 1.43 29.40
CA HIS A 129 1.74 2.53 29.56
C HIS A 129 1.10 3.87 29.24
N LEU A 130 1.62 4.93 29.86
CA LEU A 130 1.30 6.31 29.51
C LEU A 130 2.45 6.86 28.68
N LEU A 131 2.21 7.04 27.39
CA LEU A 131 3.23 7.48 26.43
C LEU A 131 2.85 8.81 25.81
N LYS A 132 3.85 9.53 25.31
CA LYS A 132 3.62 10.66 24.41
C LYS A 132 2.97 10.14 23.13
N ARG A 133 2.02 10.91 22.60
CA ARG A 133 1.28 10.54 21.40
C ARG A 133 2.22 10.27 20.21
N THR A 134 3.22 11.12 20.01
CA THR A 134 4.22 11.01 18.93
C THR A 134 4.94 9.66 18.91
N ASP A 135 5.28 9.11 20.07
CA ASP A 135 5.98 7.84 20.18
C ASP A 135 5.04 6.64 19.96
N ALA A 136 3.78 6.78 20.35
CA ALA A 136 2.79 5.70 20.28
C ALA A 136 2.09 5.58 18.92
N GLU A 137 1.95 6.68 18.17
CA GLU A 137 1.18 6.70 16.91
C GLU A 137 1.70 5.73 15.85
N GLN A 138 3.02 5.61 15.70
CA GLN A 138 3.62 4.67 14.74
C GLN A 138 3.27 3.22 15.08
N PHE A 139 3.24 2.86 16.37
CA PHE A 139 2.91 1.51 16.82
C PHE A 139 1.40 1.22 16.77
N ILE A 140 0.57 2.24 16.99
CA ILE A 140 -0.88 2.14 16.83
C ILE A 140 -1.23 1.94 15.35
N ALA A 141 -0.61 2.69 14.44
CA ALA A 141 -0.81 2.55 12.99
C ALA A 141 -0.38 1.17 12.46
N GLN A 142 0.64 0.58 13.07
CA GLN A 142 1.08 -0.80 12.79
C GLN A 142 0.18 -1.88 13.42
N GLY A 143 -0.74 -1.51 14.31
CA GLY A 143 -1.61 -2.44 15.04
C GLY A 143 -0.95 -3.14 16.23
N LYS A 144 0.23 -2.69 16.68
CA LYS A 144 0.96 -3.28 17.82
C LYS A 144 0.49 -2.73 19.17
N MET A 145 -0.07 -1.53 19.19
CA MET A 145 -0.62 -0.89 20.37
C MET A 145 -2.07 -0.47 20.14
N GLU A 146 -2.86 -0.50 21.21
CA GLU A 146 -4.25 -0.02 21.23
C GLU A 146 -4.39 1.15 22.20
N GLU A 147 -5.02 2.23 21.75
CA GLU A 147 -5.36 3.37 22.60
C GLU A 147 -6.57 3.03 23.47
N LEU A 148 -6.41 3.15 24.80
CA LEU A 148 -7.49 2.97 25.75
C LEU A 148 -8.18 4.31 25.98
N THR A 149 -9.18 4.62 25.15
CA THR A 149 -10.10 5.74 25.39
C THR A 149 -11.00 5.42 26.58
N GLY A 150 -10.86 6.19 27.67
CA GLY A 150 -11.80 6.23 28.78
C GLY A 150 -12.82 7.35 28.62
#